data_AF-A0A672IID6-F1
#
_entry.id   AF-A0A672IID6-F1
#
_cell.length_a   1.000
_cell.length_b   1.000
_cell.length_c   1.000
_cell.angle_alpha   90.00
_cell.angle_beta   90.00
_cell.angle_gamma   90.00
#
_symmetry.space_group_name_H-M   'P 1'
#
loop_
_entity.id
_entity.type
_entity.pdbx_description
1 polymer ?
#
loop_
_entity_poly.entity_id
_entity_poly.type
_entity_poly.pdbx_seq_one_letter_code
_entity_poly.pdbx_strand_id
1 'polypeptide(L)'
;MFMHICFKTPFPSDNLNKNVFLDFSRGSSSTYFHSSGITGNGHSPGGLSDEDVDSLRFELAKIEDEIHTLRQALLTKERYASEIRRQLGLGPLGNIKQNLTKGWQDVQTSAPYVRTRESLSQAGQVTSAALSSMGVAITRRLGEMRALPLPSAPR
;
A
#
# COMPACT_ATOMS: atom_id res chain seq x y z
N MET A 1 -31.52 25.55 -21.73
CA MET A 1 -31.07 25.36 -20.33
C MET A 1 -29.58 25.01 -20.38
N PHE A 2 -28.72 26.01 -20.54
CA PHE A 2 -27.26 25.81 -20.53
C PHE A 2 -26.79 25.91 -19.07
N MET A 3 -26.44 24.79 -18.48
CA MET A 3 -25.82 24.75 -17.15
C MET A 3 -24.40 25.32 -17.27
N HIS A 4 -24.27 26.58 -16.89
CA HIS A 4 -23.00 27.23 -16.64
C HIS A 4 -22.43 26.66 -15.34
N ILE A 5 -21.63 25.60 -15.42
CA ILE A 5 -20.93 25.05 -14.26
C ILE A 5 -19.73 25.95 -14.01
N CYS A 6 -19.96 27.01 -13.24
CA CYS A 6 -18.91 27.80 -12.62
C CYS A 6 -18.10 26.90 -11.67
N PHE A 7 -16.95 26.37 -12.10
CA PHE A 7 -15.93 25.86 -11.18
C PHE A 7 -15.12 27.04 -10.65
N LYS A 8 -15.72 27.79 -9.73
CA LYS A 8 -15.00 28.72 -8.85
C LYS A 8 -14.48 27.90 -7.66
N THR A 9 -13.19 27.58 -7.65
CA THR A 9 -12.51 27.11 -6.42
C THR A 9 -11.48 28.16 -6.00
N PRO A 10 -11.47 28.62 -4.73
CA PRO A 10 -10.47 29.56 -4.24
C PRO A 10 -9.15 28.84 -3.87
N PHE A 11 -8.04 29.55 -4.07
CA PHE A 11 -6.67 29.44 -3.50
C PHE A 11 -6.48 28.58 -2.22
N PRO A 12 -5.25 28.11 -1.87
CA PRO A 12 -3.98 28.81 -2.09
C PRO A 12 -2.77 27.97 -2.56
N SER A 13 -1.78 28.69 -3.08
CA SER A 13 -0.38 28.28 -3.17
C SER A 13 0.09 27.78 -1.80
N ASP A 14 0.72 26.60 -1.76
CA ASP A 14 2.02 26.43 -1.10
C ASP A 14 2.54 24.99 -1.26
N ASN A 15 3.87 24.93 -1.32
CA ASN A 15 4.73 23.75 -1.20
C ASN A 15 4.97 22.90 -2.46
N LEU A 16 5.98 23.32 -3.22
CA LEU A 16 6.76 22.45 -4.10
C LEU A 16 7.38 21.30 -3.27
N ASN A 17 6.76 20.13 -3.29
CA ASN A 17 7.51 18.90 -3.06
C ASN A 17 8.12 18.48 -4.40
N LYS A 18 9.43 18.74 -4.57
CA LYS A 18 10.21 18.43 -5.77
C LYS A 18 10.59 16.93 -5.89
N ASN A 19 9.96 16.02 -5.17
CA ASN A 19 10.34 14.60 -5.17
C ASN A 19 9.41 13.68 -5.97
N VAL A 20 9.02 14.08 -7.18
CA VAL A 20 8.68 13.10 -8.23
C VAL A 20 9.71 13.24 -9.33
N PHE A 21 10.88 12.74 -8.98
CA PHE A 21 11.95 12.29 -9.84
C PHE A 21 11.40 11.72 -11.16
N LEU A 22 11.56 12.47 -12.25
CA LEU A 22 11.44 11.95 -13.60
C LEU A 22 12.65 11.03 -13.81
N ASP A 23 12.47 9.75 -13.50
CA ASP A 23 13.41 8.72 -13.91
C ASP A 23 13.15 8.41 -15.40
N PHE A 24 13.60 9.31 -16.28
CA PHE A 24 13.63 9.04 -17.71
C PHE A 24 14.74 8.02 -17.95
N SER A 25 14.42 6.76 -17.72
CA SER A 25 15.30 5.65 -18.04
C SER A 25 15.79 5.79 -19.48
N ARG A 26 17.10 5.95 -19.59
CA ARG A 26 17.93 5.62 -20.76
C ARG A 26 17.42 4.32 -21.37
N GLY A 27 16.90 4.39 -22.61
CA GLY A 27 16.79 3.22 -23.47
C GLY A 27 15.41 3.03 -24.12
N SER A 28 15.15 3.75 -25.20
CA SER A 28 14.98 3.11 -26.51
C SER A 28 14.86 4.18 -27.58
N SER A 29 15.82 4.18 -28.49
CA SER A 29 15.75 4.92 -29.74
C SER A 29 14.45 4.59 -30.46
N SER A 30 13.57 5.57 -30.66
CA SER A 30 12.59 5.52 -31.73
C SER A 30 12.99 6.56 -32.75
N THR A 31 13.83 6.10 -33.66
CA THR A 31 14.25 6.79 -34.87
C THR A 31 13.02 7.19 -35.67
N TYR A 32 12.66 8.47 -35.65
CA TYR A 32 11.91 9.04 -36.77
C TYR A 32 12.86 9.08 -37.96
N PHE A 33 12.87 8.00 -38.73
CA PHE A 33 13.49 7.95 -40.05
C PHE A 33 12.78 8.98 -40.94
N HIS A 34 13.41 10.13 -41.15
CA HIS A 34 13.04 11.01 -42.25
C HIS A 34 13.55 10.35 -43.54
N SER A 35 12.62 9.78 -44.31
CA SER A 35 12.91 9.14 -45.59
C SER A 35 13.51 10.17 -46.54
N SER A 36 14.82 10.05 -46.80
CA SER A 36 15.52 10.87 -47.78
C SER A 36 15.17 10.38 -49.18
N GLY A 37 14.24 11.07 -49.83
CA GLY A 37 14.00 11.00 -51.27
C GLY A 37 14.86 12.03 -51.99
N ILE A 38 16.05 11.60 -52.42
CA ILE A 38 16.83 12.10 -53.58
C ILE A 38 16.09 13.06 -54.53
N THR A 39 16.39 14.36 -54.44
CA THR A 39 16.63 15.21 -55.62
C THR A 39 17.84 16.09 -55.33
N GLY A 40 18.85 15.97 -56.19
CA GLY A 40 20.03 16.82 -56.13
C GLY A 40 19.65 18.26 -56.42
N ASN A 41 20.05 19.16 -55.52
CA ASN A 41 20.72 20.42 -55.82
C ASN A 41 21.20 21.04 -54.50
N GLY A 42 22.40 21.63 -54.53
CA GLY A 42 23.19 21.98 -53.35
C GLY A 42 22.45 22.88 -52.36
N HIS A 43 22.34 22.41 -51.11
CA HIS A 43 21.99 23.25 -49.99
C HIS A 43 23.28 23.63 -49.26
N SER A 44 23.89 24.73 -49.68
CA SER A 44 24.80 25.49 -48.82
C SER A 44 24.02 25.99 -47.60
N PRO A 45 24.58 25.97 -46.38
CA PRO A 45 23.89 26.40 -45.17
C PRO A 45 23.92 27.92 -45.07
N GLY A 46 23.19 28.60 -45.96
CA GLY A 46 23.28 30.04 -46.10
C GLY A 46 21.94 30.66 -46.49
N GLY A 47 21.24 31.17 -45.47
CA GLY A 47 20.15 32.12 -45.63
C GLY A 47 18.77 31.48 -45.67
N LEU A 48 18.26 31.04 -44.51
CA LEU A 48 16.82 31.17 -44.28
C LEU A 48 16.52 32.68 -44.41
N SER A 49 15.53 33.07 -45.20
CA SER A 49 15.13 34.48 -45.25
C SER A 49 14.70 34.91 -43.85
N ASP A 50 14.85 36.19 -43.51
CA ASP A 50 14.52 36.67 -42.17
C ASP A 50 13.06 36.32 -41.79
N GLU A 51 12.16 36.29 -42.77
CA GLU A 51 10.77 35.87 -42.63
C GLU A 51 10.58 34.40 -42.23
N ASP A 52 11.37 33.49 -42.80
CA ASP A 52 11.31 32.06 -42.47
C ASP A 52 11.83 31.80 -41.05
N VAL A 53 12.88 32.52 -40.64
CA VAL A 53 13.43 32.46 -39.27
C VAL A 53 12.40 32.95 -38.26
N ASP A 54 11.73 34.07 -38.54
CA ASP A 54 10.70 34.62 -37.66
C ASP A 54 9.47 33.72 -37.58
N SER A 55 9.06 33.09 -38.69
CA SER A 55 7.99 32.09 -38.71
C SER A 55 8.32 30.89 -37.81
N LEU A 56 9.54 30.35 -37.92
CA LEU A 56 9.99 29.23 -37.08
C LEU A 56 10.07 29.61 -35.60
N ARG A 57 10.47 30.85 -35.27
CA ARG A 57 10.46 31.37 -33.90
C ARG A 57 9.05 31.44 -33.32
N PHE A 58 8.09 31.88 -34.13
CA PHE A 58 6.68 31.94 -33.72
C PHE A 58 6.09 30.54 -33.52
N GLU A 59 6.35 29.61 -34.44
CA GLU A 59 5.90 28.22 -34.30
C GLU A 59 6.53 27.55 -33.09
N LEU A 60 7.82 27.76 -32.84
CA LEU A 60 8.50 27.27 -31.64
C LEU A 60 7.83 27.80 -30.36
N ALA A 61 7.59 29.11 -30.27
CA ALA A 61 6.92 29.71 -29.12
C ALA A 61 5.52 29.12 -28.88
N LYS A 62 4.77 28.88 -29.96
CA LYS A 62 3.45 28.23 -29.89
C LYS A 62 3.54 26.79 -29.37
N ILE A 63 4.51 26.01 -29.84
CA ILE A 63 4.72 24.64 -29.37
C ILE A 63 5.18 24.63 -27.91
N GLU A 64 6.02 25.58 -27.48
CA GLU A 64 6.42 25.74 -26.08
C GLU A 64 5.22 26.01 -25.17
N ASP A 65 4.28 26.86 -25.60
CA ASP A 65 3.03 27.14 -24.89
C ASP A 65 2.09 25.92 -24.84
N GLU A 66 1.99 25.16 -25.94
CA GLU A 66 1.22 23.91 -25.95
C GLU A 66 1.82 22.89 -24.99
N ILE A 67 3.14 22.69 -25.04
CA ILE A 67 3.86 21.81 -24.11
C ILE A 67 3.60 22.25 -22.66
N HIS A 68 3.65 23.56 -22.39
CA HIS A 68 3.37 24.07 -21.05
C HIS A 68 1.93 23.74 -20.61
N THR A 69 0.96 24.01 -21.48
CA THR A 69 -0.45 23.74 -21.23
C THR A 69 -0.71 22.26 -20.98
N LEU A 70 -0.13 21.38 -21.81
CA LEU A 70 -0.24 19.93 -21.66
C LEU A 70 0.35 19.46 -20.33
N ARG A 71 1.51 19.97 -19.92
CA ARG A 71 2.10 19.65 -18.61
C ARG A 71 1.17 20.02 -17.46
N GLN A 72 0.51 21.18 -17.52
CA GLN A 72 -0.47 21.57 -16.50
C GLN A 72 -1.70 20.66 -16.49
N ALA A 73 -2.19 20.28 -17.67
CA ALA A 73 -3.31 19.35 -17.79
C ALA A 73 -2.96 17.96 -17.21
N LEU A 74 -1.76 17.45 -17.50
CA LEU A 74 -1.24 16.19 -16.95
C LEU A 74 -1.12 16.25 -15.42
N LEU A 75 -0.49 17.29 -14.88
CA LEU A 75 -0.37 17.48 -13.43
C LEU A 75 -1.74 17.50 -12.74
N THR A 76 -2.71 18.15 -13.36
CA THR A 76 -4.10 18.19 -12.86
C THR A 76 -4.72 16.79 -12.83
N LYS A 77 -4.51 16.00 -13.89
CA LYS A 77 -5.00 14.61 -13.96
C LYS A 77 -4.31 13.69 -12.96
N GLU A 78 -3.00 13.83 -12.76
CA GLU A 78 -2.23 13.07 -11.76
C GLU A 78 -2.73 13.33 -10.33
N ARG A 79 -3.05 14.59 -10.02
CA ARG A 79 -3.68 14.96 -8.74
C ARG A 79 -5.05 14.32 -8.59
N TYR A 80 -5.90 14.41 -9.61
CA TYR A 80 -7.23 13.81 -9.57
C TYR A 80 -7.19 12.28 -9.39
N ALA A 81 -6.30 11.60 -10.11
CA ALA A 81 -6.09 10.16 -9.93
C ALA A 81 -5.59 9.82 -8.51
N SER A 82 -4.69 10.64 -7.94
CA SER A 82 -4.23 10.48 -6.56
C SER A 82 -5.37 10.65 -5.54
N GLU A 83 -6.28 11.57 -5.80
CA GLU A 83 -7.46 11.77 -4.97
C GLU A 83 -8.46 10.61 -5.06
N ILE A 84 -8.73 10.09 -6.26
CA ILE A 84 -9.53 8.86 -6.43
C ILE A 84 -8.88 7.69 -5.66
N ARG A 85 -7.57 7.48 -5.79
CA ARG A 85 -6.85 6.44 -5.04
C ARG A 85 -7.03 6.60 -3.52
N ARG A 86 -7.00 7.83 -3.01
CA ARG A 86 -7.24 8.12 -1.59
C ARG A 86 -8.67 7.76 -1.18
N GLN A 87 -9.67 8.12 -1.97
CA GLN A 87 -11.08 7.78 -1.72
C GLN A 87 -11.32 6.27 -1.74
N LEU A 88 -10.62 5.54 -2.62
CA LEU A 88 -10.65 4.07 -2.68
C LEU A 88 -9.82 3.39 -1.58
N GLY A 89 -9.09 4.13 -0.74
CA GLY A 89 -8.23 3.56 0.29
C GLY A 89 -6.89 3.01 -0.22
N LEU A 90 -6.57 3.23 -1.51
CA LEU A 90 -5.32 2.83 -2.18
C LEU A 90 -4.21 3.88 -2.04
N GLY A 91 -4.33 4.79 -1.07
CA GLY A 91 -3.27 5.75 -0.76
C GLY A 91 -2.02 5.05 -0.20
N PRO A 92 -0.85 5.72 -0.21
CA PRO A 92 0.42 5.14 0.27
C PRO A 92 0.35 4.52 1.67
N LEU A 93 -0.44 5.10 2.57
CA LEU A 93 -0.64 4.61 3.95
C LEU A 93 -1.83 3.65 4.10
N GLY A 94 -2.83 3.71 3.22
CA GLY A 94 -4.03 2.88 3.29
C GLY A 94 -3.71 1.41 3.05
N ASN A 95 -2.88 1.14 2.04
CA ASN A 95 -2.43 -0.21 1.72
C ASN A 95 -1.56 -0.80 2.86
N ILE A 96 -0.65 0.00 3.44
CA ILE A 96 0.21 -0.44 4.55
C ILE A 96 -0.63 -0.80 5.78
N LYS A 97 -1.57 0.07 6.18
CA LYS A 97 -2.43 -0.17 7.34
C LYS A 97 -3.24 -1.44 7.18
N GLN A 98 -3.88 -1.66 6.03
CA GLN A 98 -4.67 -2.86 5.79
C GLN A 98 -3.83 -4.15 5.79
N ASN A 99 -2.64 -4.14 5.16
CA ASN A 99 -1.76 -5.31 5.14
C ASN A 99 -1.22 -5.64 6.54
N LEU A 100 -0.88 -4.64 7.35
CA LEU A 100 -0.44 -4.83 8.73
C LEU A 100 -1.57 -5.33 9.63
N THR A 101 -2.77 -4.76 9.52
CA THR A 101 -3.94 -5.23 10.28
C THR A 101 -4.27 -6.69 9.93
N LYS A 102 -4.25 -7.06 8.65
CA LYS A 102 -4.46 -8.46 8.23
C LYS A 102 -3.35 -9.37 8.75
N GLY A 103 -2.08 -9.03 8.54
CA GLY A 103 -0.95 -9.84 9.01
C GLY A 103 -0.91 -10.01 10.53
N TRP A 104 -1.26 -8.98 11.29
CA TRP A 104 -1.40 -9.07 12.74
C TRP A 104 -2.56 -9.97 13.16
N GLN A 105 -3.72 -9.80 12.53
CA GLN A 105 -4.90 -10.63 12.79
C GLN A 105 -4.61 -12.10 12.45
N ASP A 106 -3.96 -12.36 11.32
CA ASP A 106 -3.57 -13.69 10.87
C ASP A 106 -2.59 -14.34 11.85
N VAL A 107 -1.65 -13.60 12.45
CA VAL A 107 -0.76 -14.15 13.49
C VAL A 107 -1.56 -14.51 14.75
N GLN A 108 -2.52 -13.68 15.16
CA GLN A 108 -3.38 -13.97 16.32
C GLN A 108 -4.34 -15.14 16.09
N THR A 109 -4.82 -15.34 14.85
CA THR A 109 -5.80 -16.37 14.50
C THR A 109 -5.16 -17.64 13.91
N SER A 110 -3.87 -17.60 13.54
CA SER A 110 -3.22 -18.73 12.88
C SER A 110 -3.10 -19.96 13.77
N ALA A 111 -3.23 -21.11 13.10
CA ALA A 111 -3.28 -22.46 13.64
C ALA A 111 -2.22 -22.81 14.71
N PRO A 112 -0.94 -22.41 14.65
CA PRO A 112 0.01 -22.79 15.70
C PRO A 112 -0.25 -22.08 17.04
N TYR A 113 -0.69 -20.81 17.06
CA TYR A 113 -0.97 -20.08 18.32
C TYR A 113 -2.29 -20.55 18.96
N VAL A 114 -3.35 -20.68 18.15
CA VAL A 114 -4.64 -21.21 18.60
C VAL A 114 -4.52 -22.68 19.05
N ARG A 115 -3.84 -23.53 18.27
CA ARG A 115 -3.64 -24.96 18.61
C ARG A 115 -2.77 -25.14 19.87
N THR A 116 -1.79 -24.26 20.11
CA THR A 116 -0.99 -24.30 21.34
C THR A 116 -1.78 -23.84 22.56
N ARG A 117 -2.58 -22.77 22.44
CA ARG A 117 -3.54 -22.35 23.47
C ARG A 117 -4.54 -23.45 23.82
N GLU A 118 -5.11 -24.09 22.80
CA GLU A 118 -6.11 -25.15 22.98
C GLU A 118 -5.47 -26.41 23.58
N SER A 119 -4.29 -26.80 23.10
CA SER A 119 -3.55 -27.96 23.62
C SER A 119 -3.07 -27.74 25.06
N LEU A 120 -2.57 -26.54 25.39
CA LEU A 120 -2.16 -26.19 26.76
C LEU A 120 -3.36 -26.15 27.70
N SER A 121 -4.48 -25.56 27.28
CA SER A 121 -5.72 -25.54 28.06
C SER A 121 -6.26 -26.95 28.30
N GLN A 122 -6.27 -27.80 27.27
CA GLN A 122 -6.68 -29.21 27.38
C GLN A 122 -5.75 -29.98 28.32
N ALA A 123 -4.43 -29.84 28.17
CA ALA A 123 -3.46 -30.48 29.06
C ALA A 123 -3.63 -30.02 30.52
N GLY A 124 -3.90 -28.74 30.74
CA GLY A 124 -4.17 -28.17 32.07
C GLY A 124 -5.43 -28.72 32.70
N GLN A 125 -6.53 -28.86 31.93
CA GLN A 125 -7.76 -29.46 32.44
C GLN A 125 -7.62 -30.95 32.74
N VAL A 126 -6.98 -31.71 31.85
CA VAL A 126 -6.74 -33.15 32.05
C VAL A 126 -5.86 -33.39 33.28
N THR A 127 -4.80 -32.60 33.45
CA THR A 127 -3.91 -32.69 34.62
C THR A 127 -4.63 -32.31 35.91
N SER A 128 -5.44 -31.25 35.90
CA SER A 128 -6.21 -30.82 37.09
C SER A 128 -7.25 -31.87 37.49
N ALA A 129 -7.94 -32.47 36.51
CA ALA A 129 -8.89 -33.55 36.76
C ALA A 129 -8.20 -34.79 37.33
N ALA A 130 -7.04 -35.18 36.77
CA ALA A 130 -6.26 -36.30 37.25
C ALA A 130 -5.73 -36.06 38.67
N LEU A 131 -5.19 -34.87 38.96
CA LEU A 131 -4.69 -34.49 40.28
C LEU A 131 -5.81 -34.47 41.33
N SER A 132 -6.98 -33.94 40.98
CA SER A 132 -8.16 -33.96 41.85
C SER A 132 -8.60 -35.39 42.16
N SER A 133 -8.66 -36.25 41.14
CA SER A 133 -9.00 -37.68 41.32
C SER A 133 -8.00 -38.41 42.21
N MET A 134 -6.70 -38.17 42.01
CA MET A 134 -5.65 -38.73 42.86
C MET A 134 -5.71 -38.19 44.30
N GLY A 135 -5.96 -36.89 44.48
CA GLY A 135 -6.13 -36.28 45.80
C GLY A 135 -7.31 -36.86 46.58
N VAL A 136 -8.43 -37.11 45.90
CA VAL A 136 -9.60 -37.78 46.48
C VAL A 136 -9.28 -39.22 46.87
N ALA A 137 -8.58 -39.97 46.03
CA ALA A 137 -8.19 -41.36 46.33
C ALA A 137 -7.26 -41.43 47.56
N ILE A 138 -6.27 -40.54 47.66
CA ILE A 138 -5.36 -40.47 48.81
C ILE A 138 -6.12 -40.07 50.08
N THR A 139 -6.96 -39.04 50.01
CA THR A 139 -7.77 -38.57 51.16
C THR A 139 -8.69 -39.69 51.65
N ARG A 140 -9.30 -40.43 50.72
CA ARG A 140 -10.11 -41.59 51.04
C ARG A 140 -9.32 -42.70 51.72
N ARG A 141 -8.13 -43.05 51.22
CA ARG A 141 -7.26 -44.05 51.86
C ARG A 141 -6.82 -43.64 53.26
N LEU A 142 -6.49 -42.37 53.45
CA LEU A 142 -6.11 -41.85 54.77
C LEU A 142 -7.30 -41.85 55.75
N GLY A 143 -8.49 -41.51 55.25
CA GLY A 143 -9.74 -41.59 56.01
C GLY A 143 -10.10 -43.02 56.40
N GLU A 144 -9.96 -43.99 55.49
CA GLU A 144 -10.19 -45.42 55.74
C GLU A 144 -9.26 -45.96 56.85
N MET A 145 -7.98 -45.58 56.87
CA MET A 145 -7.04 -45.97 57.93
C MET A 145 -7.38 -45.33 59.29
N ARG A 146 -7.84 -44.07 59.29
CA ARG A 146 -8.27 -43.39 60.52
C ARG A 146 -9.58 -43.94 61.07
N ALA A 147 -10.44 -44.49 60.21
CA ALA A 147 -11.73 -45.08 60.60
C ALA A 147 -11.61 -46.49 61.21
N LEU A 148 -10.39 -47.02 61.39
CA LEU A 148 -10.19 -48.28 62.11
C LEU A 148 -10.70 -48.16 63.56
N PRO A 149 -11.63 -49.02 64.01
CA PRO A 149 -12.11 -49.03 65.39
C PRO A 149 -10.96 -49.35 66.33
N LEU A 150 -10.69 -48.48 67.30
CA LEU A 150 -9.70 -48.78 68.33
C LEU A 150 -10.17 -49.99 69.15
N PRO A 151 -9.28 -50.95 69.45
CA PRO A 151 -9.63 -52.05 70.34
C PRO A 151 -10.03 -51.48 71.70
N SER A 152 -11.27 -51.75 72.11
CA SER A 152 -11.78 -51.37 73.42
C SER A 152 -10.91 -51.98 74.52
N ALA A 153 -10.46 -51.15 75.46
CA ALA A 153 -9.67 -51.58 76.59
C ALA A 153 -10.40 -52.69 77.39
N PRO A 154 -9.68 -53.72 77.89
CA PRO A 154 -10.28 -54.72 78.77
C PRO A 154 -10.72 -54.05 80.08
N ARG A 155 -11.89 -54.46 80.57
CA ARG A 155 -12.51 -54.00 81.82
C ARG A 155 -11.63 -54.21 83.04
#